data_AF-A0A534R5Q2-F1
#
_entry.id   AF-A0A534R5Q2-F1
#
_cell.length_a   1.000
_cell.length_b   1.000
_cell.length_c   1.000
_cell.angle_alpha   90.00
_cell.angle_beta   90.00
_cell.angle_gamma   90.00
#
_symmetry.space_group_name_H-M   'P 1'
#
loop_
_entity.id
_entity.type
_entity.pdbx_description
1 polymer ?
#
loop_
_entity_poly.entity_id
_entity_poly.type
_entity_poly.pdbx_seq_one_letter_code
_entity_poly.pdbx_strand_id
1 'polypeptide(L)'
;MKRLGYLWAAPTTVACLALFLLPMWALRQMRPDRWRDGAWEWLVVPGSGFERRWAHGSGWCGVTLGCCILFASEADALRLAVHERRHVVQNLILGPLFMPLYVLLWLAYGYERHPLERDARSAEDVA
;
A
#
# COMPACT_ATOMS: atom_id res chain seq x y z
N MET A 1 3.52 -21.29 -6.80
CA MET A 1 3.38 -19.93 -7.38
C MET A 1 3.45 -18.82 -6.32
N LYS A 2 2.63 -18.84 -5.25
CA LYS A 2 2.63 -17.79 -4.20
C LYS A 2 4.02 -17.44 -3.64
N ARG A 3 4.82 -18.45 -3.25
CA ARG A 3 6.18 -18.25 -2.69
C ARG A 3 7.15 -17.52 -3.63
N LEU A 4 7.06 -17.79 -4.93
CA LEU A 4 7.90 -17.13 -5.92
C LEU A 4 7.53 -15.65 -6.06
N GLY A 5 6.24 -15.32 -6.02
CA GLY A 5 5.76 -13.94 -6.00
C GLY A 5 6.26 -13.17 -4.79
N TYR A 6 6.26 -13.77 -3.59
CA TYR A 6 6.82 -13.13 -2.39
C TYR A 6 8.32 -12.88 -2.49
N LEU A 7 9.08 -13.84 -3.01
CA LEU A 7 10.51 -13.65 -3.27
C LEU A 7 10.75 -12.55 -4.30
N TRP A 8 9.90 -12.49 -5.34
CA TRP A 8 9.98 -11.47 -6.36
C TRP A 8 9.63 -10.07 -5.84
N ALA A 9 8.62 -9.95 -4.98
CA ALA A 9 8.26 -8.70 -4.30
C ALA A 9 9.16 -8.37 -3.08
N ALA A 10 10.10 -9.24 -2.71
CA ALA A 10 10.92 -9.04 -1.53
C ALA A 10 11.76 -7.76 -1.59
N PRO A 11 12.40 -7.37 -2.71
CA PRO A 11 13.19 -6.13 -2.76
C PRO A 11 12.36 -4.88 -2.46
N THR A 12 11.16 -4.78 -3.02
CA THR A 12 10.25 -3.63 -2.76
C THR A 12 9.70 -3.65 -1.35
N THR A 13 9.38 -4.84 -0.83
CA THR A 13 8.92 -5.02 0.55
C THR A 13 10.01 -4.61 1.55
N VAL A 14 11.24 -5.06 1.34
CA VAL A 14 12.40 -4.69 2.17
C VAL A 14 12.69 -3.19 2.08
N ALA A 15 12.65 -2.61 0.88
CA ALA A 15 12.83 -1.16 0.71
C ALA A 15 11.74 -0.36 1.44
N CYS A 16 10.47 -0.76 1.33
CA CYS A 16 9.36 -0.14 2.05
C CYS A 16 9.56 -0.19 3.57
N LEU A 17 9.92 -1.35 4.10
CA LEU A 17 10.16 -1.52 5.54
C LEU A 17 11.37 -0.70 6.01
N ALA A 18 12.53 -0.87 5.37
CA ALA A 18 13.78 -0.29 5.84
C ALA A 18 13.84 1.23 5.67
N LEU A 19 13.32 1.75 4.56
CA LEU A 19 13.44 3.18 4.23
C LEU A 19 12.26 4.01 4.72
N PHE A 20 11.12 3.38 5.01
CA PHE A 20 9.91 4.11 5.38
C PHE A 20 9.26 3.59 6.66
N LEU A 21 8.77 2.35 6.69
CA LEU A 21 7.92 1.90 7.80
C LEU A 21 8.68 1.80 9.13
N LEU A 22 9.86 1.18 9.15
CA LEU A 22 10.64 1.02 10.37
C LEU A 22 11.16 2.35 10.95
N PRO A 23 11.72 3.28 10.15
CA PRO A 23 12.08 4.60 10.66
C PRO A 23 10.88 5.35 11.24
N MET A 24 9.74 5.34 10.54
CA MET A 24 8.55 6.06 10.98
C MET A 24 7.90 5.42 12.20
N TRP A 25 7.96 4.10 12.34
CA TRP A 25 7.58 3.39 13.55
C TRP A 25 8.49 3.75 14.73
N ALA A 26 9.81 3.78 14.53
CA ALA A 26 10.76 4.20 15.57
C ALA A 26 10.48 5.65 16.03
N LEU A 27 10.03 6.51 15.11
CA LEU A 27 9.60 7.88 15.39
C LEU A 27 8.14 7.98 15.89
N ARG A 28 7.47 6.86 16.16
CA ARG A 28 6.07 6.77 16.64
C ARG A 28 5.05 7.46 15.74
N GLN A 29 5.30 7.48 14.43
CA GLN A 29 4.39 8.05 13.42
C GLN A 29 3.38 7.02 12.89
N MET A 30 3.75 5.74 12.95
CA MET A 30 2.93 4.62 12.48
C MET A 30 3.14 3.41 13.40
N ARG A 31 2.24 2.43 13.34
CA ARG A 31 2.32 1.18 14.09
C ARG A 31 1.99 -0.02 13.19
N PRO A 32 2.62 -1.18 13.41
CA PRO A 32 2.15 -2.40 12.79
C PRO A 32 0.78 -2.75 13.35
N ASP A 33 -0.10 -3.30 12.52
CA ASP A 33 -1.42 -3.77 12.95
C ASP A 33 -1.54 -5.28 12.83
N ARG A 34 -1.83 -5.82 11.63
CA ARG A 34 -2.14 -7.24 11.42
C ARG A 34 -1.54 -7.76 10.12
N TRP A 35 -1.24 -9.05 10.09
CA TRP A 35 -1.00 -9.77 8.84
C TRP A 35 -2.31 -10.38 8.34
N ARG A 36 -2.74 -10.03 7.12
CA ARG A 36 -4.00 -10.50 6.54
C ARG A 36 -3.84 -10.78 5.06
N ASP A 37 -4.32 -11.95 4.63
CA ASP A 37 -4.34 -12.38 3.23
C ASP A 37 -3.01 -12.25 2.47
N GLY A 38 -1.88 -12.31 3.19
CA GLY A 38 -0.55 -12.18 2.59
C GLY A 38 0.04 -10.77 2.61
N ALA A 39 -0.63 -9.82 3.24
CA ALA A 39 -0.19 -8.45 3.39
C ALA A 39 0.05 -8.11 4.87
N TRP A 40 1.05 -7.27 5.13
CA TRP A 40 1.27 -6.67 6.44
C TRP A 40 0.65 -5.28 6.49
N GLU A 41 -0.40 -5.14 7.29
CA GLU A 41 -1.13 -3.89 7.49
C GLU A 41 -0.48 -3.06 8.61
N TRP A 42 -0.37 -1.76 8.34
CA TRP A 42 0.15 -0.74 9.22
C TRP A 42 -0.87 0.41 9.31
N LEU A 43 -0.83 1.12 10.43
CA LEU A 43 -1.71 2.25 10.70
C LEU A 43 -0.89 3.47 11.06
N VAL A 44 -1.27 4.63 10.55
CA VAL A 44 -0.79 5.91 11.06
C VAL A 44 -1.23 6.06 12.52
N VAL A 45 -0.34 6.57 13.38
CA VAL A 45 -0.67 6.83 14.78
C VAL A 45 -1.51 8.11 14.86
N PRO A 46 -2.70 8.09 15.49
CA PRO A 46 -3.50 9.28 15.71
C PRO A 46 -2.75 10.33 16.54
N GLY A 47 -2.85 11.60 16.14
CA GLY A 47 -2.12 12.70 16.73
C GLY A 47 -0.63 12.72 16.40
N SER A 48 -0.14 11.92 15.44
CA SER A 48 1.26 11.96 15.01
C SER A 48 1.57 13.19 14.13
N GLY A 49 2.85 13.53 14.01
CA GLY A 49 3.29 14.63 13.14
C GLY A 49 3.09 14.31 11.65
N PHE A 50 3.13 13.03 11.29
CA PHE A 50 2.81 12.55 9.94
C PHE A 50 1.31 12.68 9.65
N GLU A 51 0.45 12.26 10.57
CA GLU A 51 -1.01 12.41 10.41
C GLU A 51 -1.39 13.87 10.16
N ARG A 52 -0.94 14.78 11.03
CA ARG A 52 -1.27 16.22 10.93
C ARG A 52 -0.84 16.88 9.62
N ARG A 53 0.25 16.40 9.02
CA ARG A 53 0.88 17.02 7.84
C ARG A 53 0.48 16.37 6.53
N TRP A 54 0.15 15.08 6.56
CA TRP A 54 -0.05 14.30 5.35
C TRP A 54 -1.38 13.57 5.33
N ALA A 55 -1.84 12.98 6.43
CA ALA A 55 -3.12 12.26 6.43
C ALA A 55 -4.31 13.23 6.55
N HIS A 56 -4.17 14.28 7.36
CA HIS A 56 -5.23 15.25 7.59
C HIS A 56 -5.32 16.25 6.43
N GLY A 57 -6.39 16.15 5.63
CA GLY A 57 -6.76 17.14 4.60
C GLY A 57 -6.18 16.91 3.19
N SER A 58 -5.36 15.88 2.97
CA SER A 58 -4.85 15.53 1.63
C SER A 58 -5.78 14.62 0.81
N GLY A 59 -6.77 14.00 1.47
CA GLY A 59 -7.58 12.93 0.88
C GLY A 59 -6.86 11.59 0.77
N TRP A 60 -5.62 11.46 1.29
CA TRP A 60 -4.87 10.22 1.32
C TRP A 60 -5.42 9.27 2.40
N CYS A 61 -5.78 8.05 1.99
CA CYS A 61 -6.44 7.07 2.87
C CYS A 61 -5.63 5.76 3.02
N GLY A 62 -4.75 5.46 2.06
CA GLY A 62 -4.02 4.21 2.00
C GLY A 62 -2.90 4.25 0.97
N VAL A 63 -1.90 3.39 1.16
CA VAL A 63 -0.91 3.07 0.11
C VAL A 63 -0.35 1.68 0.31
N THR A 64 -0.03 1.03 -0.80
CA THR A 64 0.60 -0.29 -0.83
C THR A 64 1.95 -0.25 -1.55
N LEU A 65 2.95 -0.90 -0.96
CA LEU A 65 4.23 -1.18 -1.63
C LEU A 65 4.78 -2.54 -1.19
N GLY A 66 5.11 -3.39 -2.16
CA GLY A 66 5.48 -4.77 -1.89
C GLY A 66 4.33 -5.51 -1.22
N CYS A 67 4.61 -6.11 -0.05
CA CYS A 67 3.60 -6.78 0.77
C CYS A 67 3.11 -5.92 1.95
N CYS A 68 3.46 -4.63 2.00
CA CYS A 68 3.10 -3.76 3.10
C CYS A 68 2.02 -2.77 2.66
N ILE A 69 1.01 -2.61 3.52
CA ILE A 69 -0.09 -1.67 3.35
C ILE A 69 -0.07 -0.71 4.52
N LEU A 70 -0.13 0.59 4.26
CA LEU A 70 -0.29 1.61 5.29
C LEU A 70 -1.62 2.33 5.10
N PHE A 71 -2.47 2.27 6.12
CA PHE A 71 -3.74 3.00 6.15
C PHE A 71 -3.64 4.25 7.01
N ALA A 72 -4.39 5.29 6.63
CA ALA A 72 -4.49 6.53 7.39
C ALA A 72 -5.25 6.35 8.71
N SER A 73 -6.25 5.45 8.73
CA SER A 73 -7.08 5.17 9.90
C SER A 73 -7.62 3.74 9.88
N GLU A 74 -8.19 3.27 10.99
CA GLU A 74 -8.89 1.97 11.03
C GLU A 74 -10.14 1.96 10.14
N ALA A 75 -10.83 3.10 10.02
CA ALA A 75 -11.98 3.22 9.13
C ALA A 75 -11.57 3.10 7.65
N ASP A 76 -10.44 3.69 7.27
CA ASP A 76 -9.88 3.53 5.92
C ASP A 76 -9.40 2.10 5.68
N ALA A 77 -8.81 1.45 6.68
CA ALA A 77 -8.44 0.04 6.58
C ALA A 77 -9.65 -0.85 6.28
N LEU A 78 -10.80 -0.60 6.92
CA LEU A 78 -12.04 -1.33 6.64
C LEU A 78 -12.54 -1.08 5.21
N ARG A 79 -12.51 0.18 4.77
CA ARG A 79 -13.05 0.59 3.45
C ARG A 79 -12.16 0.17 2.28
N LEU A 80 -10.83 0.24 2.44
CA LEU A 80 -9.86 0.10 1.35
C LEU A 80 -9.07 -1.21 1.40
N ALA A 81 -9.31 -2.08 2.38
CA ALA A 81 -8.57 -3.33 2.53
C ALA A 81 -8.52 -4.16 1.24
N VAL A 82 -9.65 -4.32 0.55
CA VAL A 82 -9.72 -5.11 -0.68
C VAL A 82 -8.90 -4.48 -1.80
N HIS A 83 -9.05 -3.16 -1.97
CA HIS A 83 -8.30 -2.35 -2.94
C HIS A 83 -6.79 -2.50 -2.76
N GLU A 84 -6.31 -2.23 -1.55
CA GLU A 84 -4.87 -2.23 -1.24
C GLU A 84 -4.27 -3.63 -1.31
N ARG A 85 -5.01 -4.66 -0.89
CA ARG A 85 -4.58 -6.06 -1.07
C ARG A 85 -4.51 -6.44 -2.55
N ARG A 86 -5.33 -5.83 -3.41
CA ARG A 86 -5.18 -6.05 -4.86
C ARG A 86 -3.85 -5.47 -5.37
N HIS A 87 -3.40 -4.33 -4.86
CA HIS A 87 -2.05 -3.84 -5.13
C HIS A 87 -0.95 -4.76 -4.60
N VAL A 88 -1.16 -5.46 -3.48
CA VAL A 88 -0.22 -6.50 -3.02
C VAL A 88 -0.13 -7.62 -4.07
N VAL A 89 -1.26 -8.11 -4.59
CA VAL A 89 -1.26 -9.12 -5.65
C VAL A 89 -0.52 -8.63 -6.90
N GLN A 90 -0.74 -7.37 -7.30
CA GLN A 90 -0.01 -6.77 -8.42
C GLN A 90 1.51 -6.69 -8.14
N ASN A 91 1.93 -6.36 -6.91
CA ASN A 91 3.32 -6.40 -6.48
C ASN A 91 3.90 -7.83 -6.51
N LEU A 92 3.12 -8.86 -6.15
CA LEU A 92 3.59 -10.26 -6.24
C LEU A 92 3.81 -10.72 -7.69
N ILE A 93 3.13 -10.09 -8.66
CA ILE A 93 3.28 -10.38 -10.09
C ILE A 93 4.41 -9.55 -10.70
N LEU A 94 4.42 -8.24 -10.44
CA LEU A 94 5.33 -7.28 -11.07
C LEU A 94 6.65 -7.10 -10.31
N GLY A 95 6.67 -7.40 -9.01
CA GLY A 95 7.83 -7.27 -8.14
C GLY A 95 8.40 -5.85 -8.17
N PRO A 96 9.72 -5.68 -8.38
CA PRO A 96 10.37 -4.38 -8.47
C PRO A 96 9.87 -3.49 -9.62
N LEU A 97 9.20 -4.06 -10.63
CA LEU A 97 8.66 -3.30 -11.75
C LEU A 97 7.32 -2.63 -11.43
N PHE A 98 6.70 -2.93 -10.29
CA PHE A 98 5.40 -2.35 -9.90
C PHE A 98 5.42 -0.82 -9.92
N MET A 99 6.34 -0.19 -9.17
CA MET A 99 6.39 1.27 -9.08
C MET A 99 6.77 1.96 -10.40
N PRO A 100 7.80 1.51 -11.15
CA PRO A 100 8.09 2.07 -12.47
C PRO A 100 6.90 2.00 -13.43
N LEU A 101 6.21 0.87 -13.46
CA LEU A 101 5.05 0.68 -14.34
C LEU A 101 3.87 1.54 -13.89
N TYR A 102 3.61 1.62 -12.58
CA TYR A 102 2.58 2.47 -12.00
C TYR A 102 2.80 3.93 -12.40
N VAL A 103 4.01 4.46 -12.21
CA VAL A 103 4.33 5.86 -12.57
C VAL A 103 4.17 6.09 -14.07
N LEU A 104 4.67 5.17 -14.91
CA LEU A 104 4.54 5.28 -16.36
C LEU A 104 3.07 5.31 -16.82
N LEU A 105 2.25 4.42 -16.27
CA LEU A 105 0.83 4.35 -16.57
C LEU A 105 0.08 5.57 -16.02
N TRP A 106 0.47 6.09 -14.87
CA TRP A 106 -0.09 7.33 -14.31
C TRP A 106 0.21 8.53 -15.20
N LEU A 107 1.45 8.66 -15.69
CA LEU A 107 1.80 9.72 -16.65
C LEU A 107 1.01 9.62 -17.96
N ALA A 108 0.74 8.40 -18.43
CA ALA A 108 0.02 8.18 -19.68
C ALA A 108 -1.51 8.37 -19.57
N TYR A 109 -2.12 7.95 -18.46
CA TYR A 109 -3.59 7.85 -18.34
C TYR A 109 -4.21 8.76 -17.26
N GLY A 110 -3.39 9.27 -16.33
CA GLY A 110 -3.85 9.88 -15.08
C GLY A 110 -4.40 8.84 -14.10
N TYR A 111 -4.68 9.27 -12.87
CA TYR A 111 -5.13 8.37 -11.78
C TYR A 111 -6.48 7.69 -12.07
N GLU A 112 -7.49 8.45 -12.52
CA GLU A 112 -8.86 7.94 -12.75
C GLU A 112 -8.93 6.81 -13.79
N ARG A 113 -8.06 6.88 -14.81
CA ARG A 113 -8.01 5.91 -15.91
C ARG A 113 -6.85 4.92 -15.79
N HIS A 114 -6.13 4.96 -14.68
CA HIS A 114 -4.96 4.12 -14.45
C HIS A 114 -5.35 2.62 -14.43
N PRO A 115 -4.77 1.77 -15.29
CA PRO A 115 -5.18 0.36 -15.40
C PRO A 115 -5.07 -0.43 -14.10
N LEU A 116 -4.00 -0.24 -13.32
CA LEU A 116 -3.83 -0.95 -12.05
C LEU A 116 -4.80 -0.48 -10.96
N GLU A 117 -5.24 0.78 -11.03
CA GLU A 117 -6.20 1.36 -10.09
C GLU A 117 -7.62 0.91 -10.42
N ARG A 118 -7.93 0.77 -11.70
CA ARG A 118 -9.20 0.19 -12.17
C ARG A 118 -9.32 -1.27 -11.77
N ASP A 119 -8.25 -2.04 -11.95
CA ASP A 119 -8.19 -3.44 -11.49
C ASP A 119 -8.38 -3.53 -9.95
N ALA A 120 -7.76 -2.62 -9.18
CA ALA A 120 -7.95 -2.54 -7.74
C ALA A 120 -9.41 -2.19 -7.36
N ARG A 121 -10.02 -1.18 -7.98
CA ARG A 121 -11.43 -0.82 -7.78
C ARG A 121 -12.39 -1.95 -8.14
N SER A 122 -12.17 -2.63 -9.26
CA SER A 122 -13.05 -3.74 -9.67
C SER A 122 -13.01 -4.92 -8.70
N ALA A 123 -11.96 -5.06 -7.89
CA ALA A 123 -11.89 -6.07 -6.86
C ALA A 123 -12.79 -5.75 -5.66
N GLU A 124 -13.07 -4.48 -5.40
CA GLU A 124 -14.03 -4.04 -4.36
C GLU A 124 -15.45 -4.44 -4.72
N ASP A 125 -15.84 -4.34 -6.00
CA ASP A 125 -17.20 -4.64 -6.48
C ASP A 125 -17.61 -6.11 -6.35
N VAL A 126 -16.63 -7.01 -6.14
CA VAL A 126 -16.82 -8.48 -6.11
C VAL A 126 -16.69 -9.06 -4.69
N ALA A 127 -16.27 -8.25 -3.72
CA ALA A 127 -16.01 -8.65 -2.32
C ALA A 127 -17.25 -8.53 -1.42
#